data_AF-A0A2S9FMZ8-F1
#
_entry.id   AF-A0A2S9FMZ8-F1
#
_cell.length_a   1.000
_cell.length_b   1.000
_cell.length_c   1.000
_cell.angle_alpha   90.00
_cell.angle_beta   90.00
_cell.angle_gamma   90.00
#
_symmetry.space_group_name_H-M   'P 1'
#
loop_
_entity.id
_entity.type
_entity.pdbx_description
1 polymer ?
#
loop_
_entity_poly.entity_id
_entity_poly.type
_entity_poly.pdbx_seq_one_letter_code
_entity_poly.pdbx_strand_id
1 'polypeptide(L)'
;AFVSNTATVAMLLPTALGILGVIAKLLQQRGDVESDFDPLRLRVGTALMLMLAYSASVGGLLTPVGSPPNLIGRGLIEEATGERISFGQWLVLALPICISMFIALALILLRLNKPEIKRIDGVAEYVASER
;
A
#
# COMPACT_ATOMS: atom_id res chain seq x y z
N ALA A 1 -3.30 -10.85 0.02
CA ALA A 1 -4.23 -11.77 -0.65
C ALA A 1 -4.54 -13.07 0.13
N PHE A 2 -3.83 -13.40 1.21
CA PHE A 2 -4.12 -14.57 2.06
C PHE A 2 -4.31 -14.22 3.54
N VAL A 3 -4.19 -12.94 3.88
CA VAL A 3 -4.35 -12.38 5.22
C VAL A 3 -5.40 -11.28 5.12
N SER A 4 -6.23 -11.12 6.15
CA SER A 4 -7.21 -10.04 6.22
C SER A 4 -6.57 -8.67 5.99
N ASN A 5 -7.29 -7.76 5.32
CA ASN A 5 -6.81 -6.42 5.01
C ASN A 5 -6.37 -5.68 6.28
N THR A 6 -7.19 -5.72 7.34
CA THR A 6 -6.88 -5.07 8.62
C THR A 6 -5.61 -5.62 9.26
N ALA A 7 -5.45 -6.95 9.28
CA ALA A 7 -4.25 -7.59 9.84
C ALA A 7 -3.01 -7.23 9.00
N THR A 8 -3.13 -7.20 7.68
CA THR A 8 -2.05 -6.82 6.77
C THR A 8 -1.58 -5.39 7.04
N VAL A 9 -2.51 -4.44 7.17
CA VAL A 9 -2.17 -3.03 7.49
C VAL A 9 -1.52 -2.95 8.86
N ALA A 10 -2.09 -3.59 9.88
CA ALA A 10 -1.56 -3.55 11.25
C ALA A 10 -0.12 -4.11 11.34
N MET A 11 0.18 -5.17 10.60
CA MET A 11 1.52 -5.78 10.57
C MET A 11 2.56 -4.90 9.85
N LEU A 12 2.15 -4.16 8.82
CA LEU A 12 3.05 -3.34 8.01
C LEU A 12 3.16 -1.88 8.50
N LEU A 13 2.23 -1.43 9.34
CA LEU A 13 2.20 -0.07 9.87
C LEU A 13 3.50 0.30 10.60
N PRO A 14 4.08 -0.52 11.49
CA PRO A 14 5.36 -0.19 12.14
C PRO A 14 6.50 -0.01 11.15
N THR A 15 6.55 -0.84 10.10
CA THR A 15 7.57 -0.72 9.03
C THR A 15 7.39 0.58 8.25
N ALA A 16 6.16 0.94 7.90
CA ALA A 16 5.87 2.20 7.22
C ALA A 16 6.26 3.42 8.06
N LEU A 17 5.98 3.39 9.38
CA LEU A 17 6.39 4.44 10.31
C LEU A 17 7.92 4.51 10.45
N GLY A 18 8.62 3.38 10.49
CA GLY A 18 10.09 3.35 10.51
C GLY A 18 10.71 3.98 9.27
N ILE A 19 10.21 3.66 8.09
CA ILE A 19 10.63 4.28 6.81
C ILE A 19 10.38 5.79 6.85
N LEU A 20 9.20 6.21 7.30
CA LEU A 20 8.86 7.63 7.42
C LEU A 20 9.79 8.36 8.41
N GLY A 21 10.17 7.72 9.51
CA GLY A 21 11.14 8.25 10.47
C GLY A 21 12.52 8.48 9.85
N VAL A 22 13.01 7.56 9.03
CA VAL A 22 14.28 7.74 8.29
C VAL A 22 14.17 8.90 7.31
N ILE A 23 13.07 8.99 6.56
CA ILE A 23 12.84 10.10 5.62
C ILE A 23 12.83 11.45 6.36
N ALA A 24 12.16 11.53 7.51
CA ALA A 24 12.10 12.74 8.30
C ALA A 24 13.48 13.15 8.85
N LYS A 25 14.28 12.20 9.35
CA LYS A 25 15.66 12.50 9.79
C LYS A 25 16.52 13.04 8.66
N LEU A 26 16.43 12.46 7.46
CA LEU A 26 17.20 12.92 6.29
C LEU A 26 16.78 14.32 5.84
N LEU A 27 15.48 14.62 5.92
CA LEU A 27 14.94 15.96 5.68
C LEU A 27 15.46 17.00 6.71
N GLN A 28 15.51 16.62 7.98
CA GLN A 28 16.06 17.48 9.05
C GLN A 28 17.55 17.75 8.84
N GLN A 29 18.34 16.73 8.47
CA GLN A 29 19.78 16.89 8.20
C GLN A 29 20.06 17.84 7.03
N ARG A 30 19.15 17.92 6.05
CA ARG A 30 19.22 18.85 4.92
C ARG A 30 18.74 20.27 5.26
N GLY A 31 18.09 20.46 6.41
CA GLY A 31 17.47 21.73 6.80
C GLY A 31 16.15 22.02 6.08
N ASP A 32 15.55 21.02 5.41
CA ASP A 32 14.30 21.18 4.67
C ASP A 32 13.08 21.28 5.61
N VAL A 33 13.22 20.81 6.85
CA VAL A 33 12.14 20.70 7.84
C VAL A 33 12.68 20.94 9.26
N GLU A 34 11.88 21.59 10.12
CA GLU A 34 12.25 21.87 11.51
C GLU A 34 12.46 20.59 12.36
N SER A 35 13.25 20.73 13.44
CA SER A 35 13.62 19.61 14.31
C SER A 35 12.45 19.02 15.11
N ASP A 36 11.40 19.81 15.39
CA ASP A 36 10.18 19.37 16.11
C ASP A 36 9.01 19.05 15.16
N PHE A 37 9.29 18.83 13.88
CA PHE A 37 8.25 18.54 12.90
C PHE A 37 7.71 17.11 13.03
N ASP A 38 6.37 16.97 13.05
CA ASP A 38 5.70 15.67 13.03
C ASP A 38 5.82 15.00 11.63
N PRO A 39 6.56 13.88 11.51
CA PRO A 39 6.74 13.18 10.23
C PRO A 39 5.43 12.78 9.54
N LEU A 40 4.34 12.57 10.28
CA LEU A 40 3.03 12.22 9.73
C LEU A 40 2.41 13.36 8.93
N ARG A 41 2.84 14.60 9.16
CA ARG A 41 2.41 15.77 8.39
C ARG A 41 3.10 15.90 7.03
N LEU A 42 4.14 15.13 6.75
CA LEU A 42 4.73 15.08 5.41
C LEU A 42 3.72 14.51 4.42
N ARG A 43 3.68 15.06 3.19
CA ARG A 43 2.85 14.53 2.11
C ARG A 43 3.32 13.13 1.73
N VAL A 44 4.62 12.84 1.80
CA VAL A 44 5.14 11.47 1.63
C VAL A 44 4.62 10.53 2.73
N GLY A 45 4.50 11.00 3.97
CA GLY A 45 3.92 10.23 5.08
C GLY A 45 2.45 9.93 4.84
N THR A 46 1.67 10.95 4.47
CA THR A 46 0.25 10.79 4.11
C THR A 46 0.09 9.83 2.92
N ALA A 47 0.89 10.00 1.86
CA ALA A 47 0.86 9.13 0.69
C ALA A 47 1.19 7.67 1.04
N LEU A 48 2.20 7.44 1.89
CA LEU A 48 2.62 6.11 2.33
C LEU A 48 1.52 5.42 3.13
N MET A 49 0.89 6.12 4.08
CA MET A 49 -0.19 5.56 4.90
C MET A 49 -1.44 5.25 4.07
N LEU A 50 -1.83 6.15 3.16
CA LEU A 50 -2.94 5.91 2.24
C LEU A 50 -2.64 4.75 1.29
N MET A 51 -1.42 4.68 0.76
CA MET A 51 -1.00 3.59 -0.12
C MET A 51 -1.06 2.26 0.62
N LEU A 52 -0.58 2.20 1.87
CA LEU A 52 -0.65 1.00 2.70
C LEU A 52 -2.10 0.54 2.92
N ALA A 53 -2.98 1.47 3.32
CA ALA A 53 -4.38 1.16 3.60
C ALA A 53 -5.14 0.67 2.35
N TYR A 54 -5.01 1.39 1.22
CA TYR A 54 -5.73 1.05 0.00
C TYR A 54 -5.15 -0.17 -0.70
N SER A 55 -3.82 -0.36 -0.69
CA SER A 55 -3.20 -1.55 -1.29
C SER A 55 -3.61 -2.85 -0.59
N ALA A 56 -3.83 -2.83 0.72
CA ALA A 56 -4.36 -3.98 1.45
C ALA A 56 -5.75 -4.37 0.92
N SER A 57 -6.62 -3.38 0.68
CA SER A 57 -7.95 -3.60 0.10
C SER A 57 -7.91 -4.10 -1.34
N VAL A 58 -7.10 -3.48 -2.20
CA VAL A 58 -6.93 -3.93 -3.60
C VAL A 58 -6.35 -5.34 -3.66
N GLY A 59 -5.35 -5.65 -2.83
CA GLY A 59 -4.75 -6.98 -2.74
C GLY A 59 -5.70 -8.06 -2.22
N GLY A 60 -6.76 -7.68 -1.51
CA GLY A 60 -7.85 -8.57 -1.08
C GLY A 60 -8.76 -9.03 -2.22
N LEU A 61 -8.82 -8.29 -3.34
CA LEU A 61 -9.62 -8.65 -4.52
C LEU A 61 -9.00 -9.78 -5.34
N LEU A 62 -7.67 -9.92 -5.29
CA LEU A 62 -6.90 -10.83 -6.14
C LEU A 62 -7.33 -12.29 -6.02
N THR A 63 -7.72 -12.73 -4.83
CA THR A 63 -8.09 -14.12 -4.57
C THR A 63 -9.54 -14.21 -4.07
N PRO A 64 -10.25 -15.32 -4.34
CA PRO A 64 -11.56 -15.55 -3.76
C PRO A 64 -11.56 -15.51 -2.23
N VAL A 65 -10.46 -15.93 -1.59
CA VAL A 65 -10.35 -16.02 -0.12
C VAL A 65 -9.85 -14.72 0.52
N GLY A 66 -9.47 -13.72 -0.29
CA GLY A 66 -8.90 -12.47 0.21
C GLY A 66 -9.90 -11.61 1.00
N SER A 67 -11.20 -11.72 0.70
CA SER A 67 -12.25 -11.05 1.46
C SER A 67 -13.58 -11.82 1.42
N PRO A 68 -14.44 -11.70 2.45
CA PRO A 68 -15.75 -12.38 2.46
C PRO A 68 -16.65 -12.08 1.24
N PRO A 69 -16.73 -10.83 0.73
CA PRO A 69 -17.54 -10.53 -0.46
C PRO A 69 -17.15 -11.34 -1.71
N ASN A 70 -15.87 -11.68 -1.88
CA ASN A 70 -15.42 -12.44 -3.05
C ASN A 70 -15.98 -13.88 -3.03
N LEU A 71 -15.95 -14.54 -1.86
CA LEU A 71 -16.51 -15.89 -1.71
C LEU A 71 -18.03 -15.88 -1.91
N ILE A 72 -18.71 -14.89 -1.32
CA ILE A 72 -20.17 -14.73 -1.44
C ILE A 72 -20.54 -14.50 -2.92
N GLY A 73 -19.88 -13.54 -3.59
CA GLY A 73 -20.14 -13.22 -4.99
C GLY A 73 -19.91 -14.41 -5.91
N ARG A 74 -18.85 -15.18 -5.68
CA ARG A 74 -18.59 -16.41 -6.45
C ARG A 74 -19.69 -17.46 -6.26
N GLY A 75 -20.18 -17.63 -5.02
CA GLY A 75 -21.29 -18.55 -4.74
C GLY A 75 -22.59 -18.10 -5.38
N LEU A 76 -22.89 -16.79 -5.37
CA LEU A 76 -24.08 -16.24 -6.02
C LEU A 76 -24.04 -16.41 -7.54
N ILE A 77 -22.86 -16.28 -8.17
CA ILE A 77 -22.72 -16.54 -9.61
C ILE A 77 -22.98 -18.02 -9.91
N GLU A 78 -22.43 -18.92 -9.11
CA GLU A 78 -22.65 -20.36 -9.24
C GLU A 78 -24.14 -20.71 -9.08
N GLU A 79 -24.83 -20.11 -8.10
CA GLU A 79 -26.28 -20.29 -7.88
C GLU A 79 -27.13 -19.75 -9.03
N ALA A 80 -26.79 -18.57 -9.56
CA ALA A 80 -27.58 -17.91 -10.60
C ALA A 80 -27.35 -18.49 -12.01
N THR A 81 -26.15 -19.02 -12.29
CA THR A 81 -25.76 -19.44 -13.65
C THR A 81 -25.51 -20.94 -13.79
N GLY A 82 -25.35 -21.66 -12.67
CA GLY A 82 -24.89 -23.06 -12.67
C GLY A 82 -23.39 -23.22 -12.98
N GLU A 83 -22.68 -22.13 -13.29
CA GLU A 83 -21.27 -22.15 -13.66
C GLU A 83 -20.36 -21.90 -12.46
N ARG A 84 -19.44 -22.83 -12.20
CA ARG A 84 -18.50 -22.73 -11.08
C ARG A 84 -17.20 -22.08 -11.52
N ILE A 85 -16.94 -20.87 -11.01
CA ILE A 85 -15.66 -20.18 -11.24
C ILE A 85 -14.58 -20.84 -10.36
N SER A 86 -13.59 -21.48 -11.00
CA SER A 86 -12.43 -22.03 -10.30
C SER A 86 -11.54 -20.93 -9.70
N PHE A 87 -10.69 -21.30 -8.73
CA PHE A 87 -9.72 -20.37 -8.13
C PHE A 87 -8.80 -19.73 -9.18
N GLY A 88 -8.33 -20.52 -10.15
CA GLY A 88 -7.44 -20.03 -11.21
C GLY A 88 -8.13 -19.06 -12.16
N GLN A 89 -9.37 -19.34 -12.57
CA GLN A 89 -10.16 -18.43 -13.40
C GLN A 89 -10.40 -17.08 -12.71
N TRP A 90 -10.71 -17.12 -11.41
CA TRP A 90 -10.84 -15.89 -10.62
C TRP A 90 -9.53 -15.09 -10.62
N LEU A 91 -8.40 -15.76 -10.39
CA LEU A 91 -7.10 -15.09 -10.34
C LEU A 91 -6.76 -14.42 -11.67
N VAL A 92 -6.96 -15.11 -12.79
CA VAL A 92 -6.70 -14.56 -14.14
C VAL A 92 -7.60 -13.35 -14.44
N LEU A 93 -8.85 -13.37 -13.97
CA LEU A 93 -9.77 -12.24 -14.12
C LEU A 93 -9.40 -11.06 -13.20
N ALA A 94 -9.09 -11.35 -11.93
CA ALA A 94 -8.84 -10.34 -10.91
C ALA A 94 -7.45 -9.69 -11.03
N LEU A 95 -6.43 -10.43 -11.48
CA LEU A 95 -5.06 -9.94 -11.59
C LEU A 95 -4.93 -8.65 -12.42
N PRO A 96 -5.41 -8.55 -13.68
CA PRO A 96 -5.31 -7.32 -14.46
C PRO A 96 -6.08 -6.16 -13.81
N ILE A 97 -7.21 -6.45 -13.17
CA ILE A 97 -8.01 -5.46 -12.42
C ILE A 97 -7.19 -4.91 -11.26
N CYS A 98 -6.63 -5.78 -10.41
CA CYS A 98 -5.79 -5.40 -9.29
C CYS A 98 -4.56 -4.58 -9.71
N ILE A 99 -3.87 -4.98 -10.79
CA ILE A 99 -2.73 -4.23 -11.33
C ILE A 99 -3.17 -2.83 -11.79
N SER A 100 -4.25 -2.74 -12.55
CA SER A 100 -4.76 -1.45 -13.02
C SER A 100 -5.17 -0.53 -11.87
N MET A 101 -5.82 -1.07 -10.83
CA MET A 101 -6.19 -0.34 -9.63
C MET A 101 -4.96 0.12 -8.86
N PHE A 102 -3.93 -0.71 -8.74
CA PHE A 102 -2.69 -0.35 -8.05
C PHE A 102 -1.94 0.77 -8.78
N ILE A 103 -1.85 0.71 -10.10
CA ILE A 103 -1.28 1.77 -10.94
C ILE A 103 -2.08 3.06 -10.79
N ALA A 104 -3.42 2.98 -10.89
CA ALA A 104 -4.29 4.15 -10.73
C ALA A 104 -4.12 4.77 -9.34
N LEU A 105 -4.10 3.95 -8.28
CA LEU A 105 -3.89 4.39 -6.90
C LEU A 105 -2.54 5.09 -6.74
N ALA A 106 -1.46 4.49 -7.24
CA ALA A 106 -0.12 5.09 -7.19
C ALA A 106 -0.10 6.44 -7.93
N LEU A 107 -0.68 6.52 -9.13
CA LEU A 107 -0.74 7.76 -9.90
C LEU A 107 -1.58 8.85 -9.21
N ILE A 108 -2.72 8.49 -8.64
CA ILE A 108 -3.61 9.43 -7.92
C ILE A 108 -2.89 9.96 -6.68
N LEU A 109 -2.33 9.07 -5.86
CA LEU A 109 -1.66 9.46 -4.62
C LEU A 109 -0.41 10.29 -4.89
N LEU A 110 0.41 9.94 -5.88
CA LEU A 110 1.58 10.74 -6.26
C LEU A 110 1.21 12.12 -6.83
N ARG A 111 0.04 12.24 -7.49
CA ARG A 111 -0.43 13.54 -8.00
C ARG A 111 -1.04 14.43 -6.92
N LEU A 112 -1.81 13.86 -5.99
CA LEU A 112 -2.45 14.60 -4.89
C LEU A 112 -1.46 14.94 -3.78
N ASN A 113 -0.66 13.96 -3.39
CA ASN A 113 0.35 14.05 -2.34
C ASN A 113 1.75 14.10 -2.97
N LYS A 114 2.00 15.14 -3.79
CA LYS A 114 3.31 15.32 -4.41
C LYS A 114 4.39 15.29 -3.33
N PRO A 115 5.31 14.30 -3.35
CA PRO A 115 6.33 14.18 -2.32
C PRO A 115 7.21 15.43 -2.26
N GLU A 116 7.60 15.82 -1.06
CA GLU A 116 8.55 16.90 -0.81
C GLU A 116 9.89 16.61 -1.47
N ILE A 117 10.26 15.33 -1.54
CA ILE A 117 11.50 14.85 -2.12
C ILE A 117 11.21 13.82 -3.21
N LYS A 118 11.80 14.01 -4.40
CA LYS A 118 11.74 13.02 -5.48
C LYS A 118 12.85 11.97 -5.40
N ARG A 119 13.95 12.28 -4.73
CA ARG A 119 15.12 11.40 -4.57
C ARG A 119 15.75 11.61 -3.20
N ILE A 120 15.81 10.54 -2.43
CA ILE A 120 16.44 10.57 -1.12
C ILE A 120 17.93 10.26 -1.34
N ASP A 121 18.77 11.28 -1.38
CA ASP A 121 20.24 11.10 -1.36
C ASP A 121 20.72 11.07 0.10
N GLY A 122 21.80 10.33 0.37
CA GLY A 122 22.34 10.17 1.73
C GLY A 122 21.74 9.01 2.52
N VAL A 123 20.85 8.20 1.94
CA VAL A 123 20.39 6.94 2.57
C VAL A 123 21.56 6.00 2.81
N ALA A 124 22.49 5.89 1.85
CA ALA A 124 23.65 5.02 1.96
C ALA A 124 24.60 5.47 3.08
N GLU A 125 24.82 6.78 3.21
CA GLU A 125 25.64 7.37 4.29
C GLU A 125 24.97 7.21 5.66
N TYR A 126 23.65 7.42 5.75
CA TYR A 126 22.87 7.19 6.97
C TYR A 126 22.98 5.73 7.42
N VAL A 127 22.78 4.78 6.52
CA VAL A 127 22.89 3.33 6.82
C VAL A 127 24.31 2.95 7.21
N ALA A 128 25.33 3.56 6.60
CA ALA A 128 26.73 3.33 6.98
C ALA A 128 27.06 3.88 8.38
N SER A 129 26.40 4.95 8.83
CA SER A 129 26.60 5.53 10.17
C SER A 129 25.87 4.78 11.30
N GLU A 130 24.87 3.96 10.97
CA GLU A 130 24.10 3.13 11.92
C GLU A 130 24.66 1.70 12.10
N ARG A 131 25.71 1.34 11.35
CA ARG A 131 26.46 0.07 11.48
C ARG A 131 27.60 0.18 12.48
#